data_AF-A0A9D6JJ98-F1
#
_entry.id   AF-A0A9D6JJ98-F1
#
_cell.length_a   1.000
_cell.length_b   1.000
_cell.length_c   1.000
_cell.angle_alpha   90.00
_cell.angle_beta   90.00
_cell.angle_gamma   90.00
#
_symmetry.space_group_name_H-M   'P 1'
#
loop_
_entity.id
_entity.type
_entity.pdbx_description
1 polymer ?
#
loop_
_entity_poly.entity_id
_entity_poly.type
_entity_poly.pdbx_seq_one_letter_code
_entity_poly.pdbx_strand_id
1 'polypeptide(L)'
;MLKFERYPHINDLIQHYINATGNKSISRIMKTGVLTEADAIKFSEFLWSMVEKINEDEEKGNIVLGSADNTDMLPDLNYEISKYMKKAGFYSVWEKISESNI
;
A
#
# COMPACT_ATOMS: atom_id res chain seq x y z
N MET A 1 2.98 15.13 -2.31
CA MET A 1 1.93 14.12 -2.08
C MET A 1 2.18 12.98 -3.04
N LEU A 2 2.31 11.78 -2.50
CA LEU A 2 2.50 10.55 -3.24
C LEU A 2 1.18 10.27 -3.98
N LYS A 3 1.26 10.16 -5.30
CA LYS A 3 0.12 9.87 -6.16
C LYS A 3 0.56 8.89 -7.24
N PHE A 4 -0.21 7.83 -7.41
CA PHE A 4 -0.02 6.82 -8.44
C PHE A 4 -0.85 7.18 -9.66
N GLU A 5 -0.20 7.29 -10.81
CA GLU A 5 -0.80 7.88 -12.02
C GLU A 5 -1.25 6.83 -13.04
N ARG A 6 -0.58 5.66 -13.10
CA ARG A 6 -0.95 4.63 -14.07
C ARG A 6 -2.21 3.91 -13.62
N TYR A 7 -2.31 3.63 -12.31
CA TYR A 7 -3.48 3.01 -11.70
C TYR A 7 -4.04 3.92 -10.60
N PRO A 8 -4.88 4.92 -10.96
CA PRO A 8 -5.36 5.92 -10.01
C PRO A 8 -6.18 5.35 -8.85
N HIS A 9 -6.90 4.24 -9.06
CA HIS A 9 -7.70 3.56 -8.05
C HIS A 9 -6.86 3.08 -6.85
N ILE A 10 -5.55 2.84 -7.04
CA ILE A 10 -4.63 2.49 -5.96
C ILE A 10 -4.52 3.60 -4.91
N ASN A 11 -4.68 4.87 -5.32
CA ASN A 11 -4.71 5.97 -4.36
C ASN A 11 -5.93 5.85 -3.43
N ASP A 12 -7.10 5.51 -3.98
CA ASP A 12 -8.34 5.38 -3.22
C ASP A 12 -8.27 4.17 -2.28
N LEU A 13 -7.70 3.06 -2.75
CA LEU A 13 -7.45 1.85 -1.96
C LEU A 13 -6.56 2.14 -0.75
N ILE A 14 -5.39 2.74 -0.98
CA ILE A 14 -4.46 3.10 0.10
C ILE A 14 -5.12 4.10 1.06
N GLN A 15 -5.83 5.10 0.53
CA GLN A 15 -6.48 6.12 1.36
C GLN A 15 -7.58 5.52 2.25
N HIS A 16 -8.35 4.55 1.73
CA HIS A 16 -9.36 3.82 2.49
C HIS A 16 -8.73 3.16 3.73
N TYR A 17 -7.67 2.37 3.54
CA TYR A 17 -7.03 1.64 4.63
C TYR A 17 -6.20 2.52 5.58
N ILE A 18 -5.67 3.66 5.12
CA ILE A 18 -5.11 4.68 6.01
C ILE A 18 -6.18 5.24 6.94
N ASN A 19 -7.37 5.55 6.40
CA ASN A 19 -8.48 6.08 7.19
C ASN A 19 -8.99 5.05 8.21
N ALA A 20 -9.05 3.77 7.82
CA ALA A 20 -9.49 2.69 8.70
C ALA A 20 -8.52 2.44 9.87
N THR A 21 -7.20 2.56 9.63
CA THR A 21 -6.17 2.29 10.65
C THR A 21 -5.80 3.51 11.50
N GLY A 22 -6.11 4.74 11.03
CA GLY A 22 -5.73 5.97 11.71
C GLY A 22 -4.20 6.20 11.78
N ASN A 23 -3.42 5.52 10.94
CA ASN A 23 -1.96 5.54 11.04
C ASN A 23 -1.37 6.88 10.58
N LYS A 24 -1.06 7.75 11.55
CA LYS A 24 -0.49 9.10 11.33
C LYS A 24 0.87 9.06 10.63
N SER A 25 1.66 8.01 10.84
CA SER A 25 2.98 7.87 10.20
C SER A 25 2.83 7.68 8.70
N ILE A 26 1.90 6.82 8.28
CA ILE A 26 1.62 6.56 6.86
C ILE A 26 0.95 7.77 6.21
N SER A 27 0.05 8.44 6.93
CA SER A 27 -0.54 9.71 6.48
C SER A 27 0.53 10.77 6.19
N ARG A 28 1.59 10.85 7.01
CA ARG A 28 2.73 11.73 6.75
C ARG A 28 3.48 11.28 5.49
N ILE A 29 3.82 9.99 5.38
CA ILE A 29 4.55 9.43 4.23
C ILE A 29 3.80 9.68 2.92
N MET A 30 2.47 9.54 2.89
CA MET A 30 1.67 9.87 1.72
C MET A 30 1.74 11.36 1.34
N LYS A 31 1.99 12.27 2.28
CA LYS A 31 2.14 13.70 1.99
C LYS A 31 3.55 14.04 1.54
N THR A 32 4.57 13.56 2.27
CA THR A 32 5.98 13.95 2.11
C THR A 32 6.78 13.04 1.19
N GLY A 33 6.26 11.85 0.87
CA GLY A 33 7.04 10.77 0.29
C GLY A 33 7.81 9.98 1.35
N VAL A 34 8.46 8.92 0.87
CA VAL A 34 9.38 8.06 1.61
C VAL A 34 10.76 8.70 1.51
N LEU A 35 11.25 9.25 2.61
CA LEU A 35 12.49 10.04 2.63
C LEU A 35 13.66 9.31 3.30
N THR A 36 13.36 8.27 4.07
CA THR A 36 14.34 7.51 4.84
C THR A 36 14.07 6.02 4.73
N GLU A 37 15.06 5.21 5.08
CA GLU A 37 14.88 3.76 5.16
C GLU A 37 13.80 3.38 6.18
N ALA A 38 13.73 4.09 7.32
CA ALA A 38 12.66 3.88 8.30
C ALA A 38 11.26 4.21 7.76
N ASP A 39 11.15 5.20 6.86
CA ASP A 39 9.89 5.47 6.15
C ASP A 39 9.55 4.34 5.18
N ALA A 40 10.56 3.81 4.47
CA ALA A 40 10.37 2.72 3.53
C ALA A 40 9.88 1.46 4.25
N ILE A 41 10.50 1.11 5.38
CA ILE A 41 10.10 -0.03 6.21
C ILE A 41 8.64 0.11 6.65
N LYS A 42 8.30 1.23 7.31
CA LYS A 42 6.93 1.46 7.79
C LYS A 42 5.90 1.44 6.68
N PHE A 43 6.25 2.01 5.52
CA PHE A 43 5.34 2.04 4.38
C PHE A 43 5.13 0.63 3.80
N SER A 44 6.19 -0.15 3.65
CA SER A 44 6.12 -1.53 3.18
C SER A 44 5.34 -2.45 4.15
N GLU A 45 5.58 -2.35 5.45
CA GLU A 45 4.82 -3.09 6.47
C GLU A 45 3.33 -2.73 6.44
N PHE A 46 3.01 -1.44 6.31
CA PHE A 46 1.62 -1.01 6.15
C PHE A 46 0.96 -1.59 4.91
N LEU A 47 1.66 -1.62 3.77
CA LEU A 47 1.12 -2.17 2.53
C LEU A 47 0.84 -3.67 2.66
N TRP A 48 1.68 -4.44 3.33
CA TRP A 48 1.42 -5.86 3.58
C TRP A 48 0.24 -6.09 4.52
N SER A 49 0.15 -5.32 5.61
CA SER A 49 -1.04 -5.35 6.48
C SER A 49 -2.31 -4.95 5.73
N MET A 50 -2.21 -4.05 4.74
CA MET A 50 -3.32 -3.70 3.87
C MET A 50 -3.72 -4.86 2.96
N VAL A 51 -2.76 -5.61 2.39
CA VAL A 51 -3.05 -6.82 1.59
C VAL A 51 -3.78 -7.87 2.41
N GLU A 52 -3.32 -8.16 3.63
CA GLU A 52 -4.02 -9.06 4.55
C GLU A 52 -5.46 -8.60 4.79
N LYS A 53 -5.65 -7.29 4.99
CA LYS A 53 -6.97 -6.72 5.24
C LYS A 53 -7.91 -6.82 4.04
N ILE A 54 -7.38 -6.66 2.82
CA ILE A 54 -8.15 -6.86 1.58
C ILE A 54 -8.69 -8.30 1.51
N ASN A 55 -7.84 -9.29 1.79
CA ASN A 55 -8.27 -10.70 1.82
C ASN A 55 -9.31 -10.96 2.92
N GLU A 56 -9.13 -10.40 4.13
CA GLU A 56 -10.14 -10.54 5.18
C GLU A 56 -11.50 -9.91 4.81
N ASP A 57 -11.47 -8.76 4.14
CA ASP A 57 -12.67 -8.07 3.69
C ASP A 57 -13.41 -8.88 2.62
N GLU A 58 -12.66 -9.51 1.69
CA GLU A 58 -13.19 -10.45 0.71
C GLU A 58 -13.86 -11.67 1.38
N GLU A 59 -13.16 -12.35 2.28
CA GLU A 59 -13.67 -13.53 3.00
C GLU A 59 -14.95 -13.23 3.78
N LYS A 60 -15.08 -12.01 4.31
CA LYS A 60 -16.25 -11.56 5.08
C LYS A 60 -17.35 -10.95 4.21
N GLY A 61 -17.10 -10.74 2.92
CA GLY A 61 -18.02 -10.05 2.02
C GLY A 61 -18.22 -8.56 2.36
N ASN A 62 -17.22 -7.91 2.94
CA ASN A 62 -17.25 -6.48 3.24
C ASN A 62 -17.13 -5.69 1.95
N ILE A 63 -18.05 -4.74 1.73
CA ILE A 63 -18.00 -3.87 0.56
C ILE A 63 -17.00 -2.74 0.79
N VAL A 64 -15.90 -2.76 0.05
CA VAL A 64 -14.85 -1.74 0.02
C VAL A 64 -14.77 -1.17 -1.39
N LEU A 65 -14.82 0.16 -1.52
CA LEU A 65 -14.83 0.86 -2.81
C LEU A 65 -15.90 0.39 -3.81
N GLY A 66 -17.02 -0.13 -3.30
CA GLY A 66 -18.13 -0.62 -4.13
C GLY A 66 -17.99 -2.07 -4.61
N SER A 67 -16.91 -2.77 -4.23
CA SER A 67 -16.71 -4.18 -4.51
C SER A 67 -16.58 -4.99 -3.22
N ALA A 68 -17.04 -6.23 -3.24
CA ALA A 68 -16.79 -7.20 -2.16
C ALA A 68 -15.45 -7.94 -2.35
N ASP A 69 -14.88 -7.88 -3.55
CA ASP A 69 -13.56 -8.45 -3.88
C ASP A 69 -12.71 -7.34 -4.51
N ASN A 70 -11.61 -7.01 -3.84
CA ASN A 70 -10.63 -6.02 -4.32
C ASN A 70 -9.24 -6.64 -4.51
N THR A 71 -9.14 -7.98 -4.51
CA THR A 71 -7.87 -8.70 -4.70
C THR A 71 -7.31 -8.53 -6.11
N ASP A 72 -8.18 -8.24 -7.08
CA ASP A 72 -7.85 -7.91 -8.46
C ASP A 72 -6.97 -6.64 -8.58
N MET A 73 -6.98 -5.76 -7.58
CA MET A 73 -6.14 -4.56 -7.51
C MET A 73 -4.71 -4.83 -7.00
N LEU A 74 -4.44 -6.02 -6.44
CA LEU A 74 -3.12 -6.34 -5.85
C LEU A 74 -1.96 -6.32 -6.88
N PRO A 75 -2.12 -6.80 -8.13
CA PRO A 75 -1.08 -6.65 -9.15
C PRO A 75 -0.78 -5.18 -9.50
N ASP A 76 -1.80 -4.34 -9.59
CA ASP A 76 -1.68 -2.91 -9.89
C ASP A 76 -1.01 -2.16 -8.73
N LEU A 77 -1.38 -2.52 -7.49
CA LEU A 77 -0.72 -2.06 -6.27
C LEU A 77 0.77 -2.40 -6.31
N ASN A 78 1.11 -3.68 -6.50
CA ASN A 78 2.49 -4.13 -6.54
C ASN A 78 3.31 -3.39 -7.61
N TYR A 79 2.74 -3.20 -8.80
CA TYR A 79 3.39 -2.45 -9.88
C TYR A 79 3.72 -1.02 -9.45
N GLU A 80 2.75 -0.28 -8.93
CA GLU A 80 2.90 1.13 -8.57
C GLU A 80 3.87 1.32 -7.40
N ILE A 81 3.78 0.48 -6.36
CA ILE A 81 4.69 0.50 -5.20
C ILE A 81 6.10 0.15 -5.63
N SER A 82 6.28 -0.93 -6.41
CA SER A 82 7.59 -1.34 -6.88
C SER A 82 8.25 -0.25 -7.72
N LYS A 83 7.51 0.36 -8.65
CA LYS A 83 7.98 1.47 -9.47
C LYS A 83 8.36 2.68 -8.61
N TYR A 84 7.53 3.02 -7.63
CA TYR A 84 7.78 4.12 -6.72
C TYR A 84 9.02 3.90 -5.85
N MET A 85 9.15 2.73 -5.22
CA MET A 85 10.29 2.41 -4.35
C MET A 85 11.61 2.35 -5.13
N LYS A 86 11.59 1.91 -6.39
CA LYS A 86 12.75 2.04 -7.31
C LYS A 86 13.14 3.49 -7.52
N LYS A 87 12.16 4.35 -7.82
CA LYS A 87 12.41 5.80 -8.01
C LYS A 87 12.91 6.48 -6.73
N ALA A 88 12.42 6.05 -5.56
CA ALA A 88 12.82 6.60 -4.27
C ALA A 88 14.17 6.05 -3.76
N GLY A 89 14.74 5.03 -4.39
CA GLY A 89 16.00 4.40 -3.97
C GLY A 89 15.86 3.38 -2.83
N PHE A 90 14.63 2.96 -2.51
CA PHE A 90 14.33 2.03 -1.40
C PHE A 90 13.74 0.70 -1.87
N TYR A 91 13.95 0.32 -3.14
CA TYR A 91 13.41 -0.93 -3.68
C TYR A 91 13.90 -2.18 -2.94
N SER A 92 15.16 -2.20 -2.51
CA SER A 92 15.71 -3.33 -1.74
C SER A 92 15.00 -3.53 -0.39
N VAL A 93 14.52 -2.45 0.24
CA VAL A 93 13.72 -2.52 1.47
C VAL A 93 12.36 -3.14 1.19
N TRP A 94 11.71 -2.69 0.12
CA TRP A 94 10.43 -3.23 -0.33
C TRP A 94 10.52 -4.72 -0.66
N GLU A 95 11.54 -5.13 -1.40
CA GLU A 95 11.79 -6.51 -1.78
C GLU A 95 12.03 -7.39 -0.54
N LYS A 96 12.92 -6.97 0.36
CA LYS A 96 13.21 -7.69 1.62
C LYS A 96 11.97 -7.90 2.49
N ILE A 97 11.14 -6.87 2.65
CA ILE A 97 9.92 -6.98 3.45
C ILE A 97 8.91 -7.88 2.74
N SER A 98 8.81 -7.78 1.42
CA SER A 98 7.93 -8.62 0.62
C SER A 98 8.29 -10.09 0.74
N GLU A 99 9.57 -10.46 0.62
CA GLU A 99 10.04 -11.84 0.79
C GLU A 99 9.76 -12.41 2.19
N SER A 100 9.67 -11.55 3.21
CA SER A 100 9.39 -11.99 4.59
C SER A 100 7.90 -12.21 4.88
N ASN A 101 7.02 -11.79 3.96
CA ASN A 101 5.55 -11.91 4.09
C ASN A 101 4.96 -12.84 3.00
N ILE A 102 5.81 -13.63 2.33
CA ILE A 102 5.43 -14.71 1.40
C ILE A 102 5.41 -16.05 2.12
#